data_AF-A2RIB0-F1
#
_entry.id   AF-A2RIB0-F1
#
_cell.length_a   1.000
_cell.length_b   1.000
_cell.length_c   1.000
_cell.angle_alpha   90.00
_cell.angle_beta   90.00
_cell.angle_gamma   90.00
#
_symmetry.space_group_name_H-M   'P 1'
#
loop_
_entity.id
_entity.type
_entity.pdbx_description
1 polymer ?
#
loop_
_entity_poly.entity_id
_entity_poly.type
_entity_poly.pdbx_seq_one_letter_code
_entity_poly.pdbx_strand_id
1 'polypeptide(L)'
;MIDKKFEDKLKNLRELYIDKRPEVSQKLEDSKKFEAFMALSDEEKEEKLHAKLEMLTDKLIKLDEKLGNALANEASANDISELKYYIDAVKNKKLILEQKLELIKNGEFDIARKERVKRQLTDLELKRCKALLGKKDCSKINEKIALKKKAINRLK
;
A
#
# COMPACT_ATOMS: atom_id res chain seq x y z
N MET A 1 -7.11 15.43 27.83
CA MET A 1 -6.73 16.21 26.62
C MET A 1 -6.69 15.26 25.42
N ILE A 2 -6.94 15.70 24.19
CA ILE A 2 -6.50 14.89 23.04
C ILE A 2 -4.97 15.01 23.04
N ASP A 3 -4.27 13.88 23.07
CA ASP A 3 -2.80 13.85 23.14
C ASP A 3 -2.21 14.49 21.88
N LYS A 4 -1.14 15.27 22.03
CA LYS A 4 -0.40 15.85 20.90
C LYS A 4 0.05 14.77 19.92
N LYS A 5 0.46 13.60 20.44
CA LYS A 5 0.80 12.43 19.62
C LYS A 5 -0.37 11.92 18.76
N PHE A 6 -1.61 12.10 19.23
CA PHE A 6 -2.80 11.68 18.48
C PHE A 6 -3.12 12.64 17.33
N GLU A 7 -3.02 13.96 17.56
CA GLU A 7 -3.18 14.97 16.51
C GLU A 7 -2.05 14.88 15.47
N ASP A 8 -0.81 14.64 15.89
CA ASP A 8 0.32 14.42 14.98
C ASP A 8 0.11 13.18 14.10
N LYS A 9 -0.42 12.09 14.68
CA LYS A 9 -0.76 10.88 13.92
C LYS A 9 -1.87 11.12 12.89
N LEU A 10 -2.87 11.91 13.24
CA LEU A 10 -3.94 12.31 12.31
C LEU A 10 -3.42 13.19 11.17
N LYS A 11 -2.54 14.15 11.49
CA LYS A 11 -1.90 15.01 10.50
C LYS A 11 -1.11 14.18 9.47
N ASN A 12 -0.28 13.25 9.93
CA ASN A 12 0.50 12.39 9.04
C ASN A 12 -0.39 11.51 8.16
N LEU A 13 -1.50 10.98 8.70
CA LEU A 13 -2.44 10.18 7.91
C LEU A 13 -3.20 11.02 6.87
N ARG A 14 -3.47 12.30 7.15
CA ARG A 14 -4.07 13.22 6.16
C ARG A 14 -3.11 13.48 5.02
N GLU A 15 -1.83 13.73 5.32
CA GLU A 15 -0.77 13.90 4.32
C GLU A 15 -0.65 12.65 3.42
N LEU A 16 -0.55 11.46 4.02
CA LEU A 16 -0.51 10.18 3.31
C LEU A 16 -1.75 9.88 2.44
N TYR A 17 -2.92 10.42 2.78
CA TYR A 17 -4.13 10.25 1.98
C TYR A 17 -4.24 11.28 0.83
N ILE A 18 -3.71 12.48 1.05
CA ILE A 18 -3.77 13.61 0.11
C ILE A 18 -2.71 13.51 -0.98
N ASP A 19 -1.55 12.88 -0.70
CA ASP A 19 -0.51 12.59 -1.69
C ASP A 19 -1.06 11.66 -2.79
N LYS A 20 -1.80 12.27 -3.73
CA LYS A 20 -1.81 11.85 -5.12
C LYS A 20 -0.36 11.97 -5.55
N ARG A 21 0.27 10.82 -5.81
CA ARG A 21 1.55 10.62 -6.50
C ARG A 21 2.23 11.96 -6.87
N PRO A 22 3.29 12.39 -6.16
CA PRO A 22 3.92 13.65 -6.50
C PRO A 22 4.52 13.53 -7.90
N GLU A 23 3.91 14.20 -8.88
CA GLU A 23 4.62 14.63 -10.08
C GLU A 23 5.67 15.63 -9.60
N VAL A 24 6.89 15.14 -9.43
CA VAL A 24 8.12 15.92 -9.21
C VAL A 24 8.04 16.93 -8.06
N SER A 25 8.51 16.55 -6.86
CA SER A 25 8.76 17.55 -5.82
C SER A 25 9.95 17.18 -4.93
N GLN A 26 11.07 17.84 -5.21
CA GLN A 26 12.19 18.04 -4.30
C GLN A 26 11.69 18.63 -2.97
N LYS A 27 11.48 17.77 -1.96
CA LYS A 27 11.53 18.08 -0.52
C LYS A 27 11.47 16.75 0.24
N LEU A 28 12.48 15.93 -0.01
CA LEU A 28 12.55 14.51 0.38
C LEU A 28 13.81 14.30 1.22
N GLU A 29 13.93 14.94 2.38
CA GLU A 29 15.03 14.64 3.31
C GLU A 29 14.54 14.17 4.68
N ASP A 30 13.45 14.72 5.20
CA ASP A 30 12.96 14.33 6.53
C ASP A 30 11.94 13.17 6.51
N SER A 31 11.19 12.99 5.41
CA SER A 31 10.30 11.82 5.22
C SER A 31 11.06 10.52 4.92
N LYS A 32 12.30 10.63 4.39
CA LYS A 32 13.12 9.48 4.01
C LYS A 32 13.50 8.58 5.19
N LYS A 33 13.59 9.12 6.42
CA LYS A 33 14.03 8.34 7.59
C LYS A 33 12.96 7.39 8.14
N PHE A 34 11.67 7.63 7.90
CA PHE A 34 10.59 6.75 8.39
C PHE A 34 10.19 5.69 7.35
N GLU A 35 10.29 6.01 6.06
CA GLU A 35 10.08 5.05 4.97
C GLU A 35 11.27 4.09 4.75
N ALA A 36 12.49 4.51 5.14
CA ALA A 36 13.70 3.69 5.07
C ALA A 36 13.65 2.37 5.87
N PHE A 37 12.65 2.18 6.76
CA PHE A 37 12.51 0.95 7.52
C PHE A 37 11.57 -0.10 6.89
N MET A 38 10.79 0.19 5.82
CA MET A 38 9.78 -0.79 5.38
C MET A 38 9.45 -1.00 3.89
N ALA A 39 9.89 -0.24 2.90
CA ALA A 39 9.72 -0.67 1.51
C ALA A 39 10.59 0.14 0.54
N LEU A 40 11.23 -0.55 -0.40
CA LEU A 40 11.74 0.06 -1.63
C LEU A 40 10.65 0.92 -2.30
N SER A 41 11.03 2.01 -2.95
CA SER A 41 10.09 2.79 -3.77
C SER A 41 9.51 1.91 -4.89
N ASP A 42 8.37 2.29 -5.47
CA ASP A 42 7.80 1.49 -6.57
C ASP A 42 8.69 1.53 -7.81
N GLU A 43 9.43 2.61 -8.03
CA GLU A 43 10.49 2.72 -9.04
C GLU A 43 11.63 1.73 -8.77
N GLU A 44 12.15 1.65 -7.53
CA GLU A 44 13.20 0.70 -7.15
C GLU A 44 12.72 -0.76 -7.20
N LYS A 45 11.44 -1.00 -6.90
CA LYS A 45 10.81 -2.34 -7.05
C LYS A 45 10.68 -2.70 -8.53
N GLU A 46 10.28 -1.75 -9.36
CA GLU A 46 10.17 -1.91 -10.81
C GLU A 46 11.53 -2.23 -11.42
N GLU A 47 12.58 -1.45 -11.12
CA GLU A 47 13.94 -1.72 -11.61
C GLU A 47 14.45 -3.11 -11.20
N LYS A 48 14.24 -3.51 -9.95
CA LYS A 48 14.63 -4.85 -9.48
C LYS A 48 13.83 -5.96 -10.13
N LEU A 49 12.57 -5.72 -10.48
CA LEU A 49 11.75 -6.68 -11.22
C LEU A 49 12.23 -6.79 -12.67
N HIS A 50 12.51 -5.67 -13.33
CA HIS A 50 13.08 -5.64 -14.68
C HIS A 50 14.41 -6.39 -14.75
N ALA A 51 15.35 -6.11 -13.85
CA ALA A 51 16.64 -6.82 -13.80
C ALA A 51 16.47 -8.34 -13.62
N LYS A 52 15.51 -8.77 -12.80
CA LYS A 52 15.20 -10.20 -12.63
C LYS A 52 14.54 -10.81 -13.87
N LEU A 53 13.68 -10.08 -14.56
CA LEU A 53 13.04 -10.51 -15.80
C LEU A 53 14.06 -10.67 -16.93
N GLU A 54 15.03 -9.75 -17.02
CA GLU A 54 16.15 -9.83 -17.96
C GLU A 54 16.99 -11.08 -17.70
N MET A 55 17.43 -11.31 -16.46
CA MET A 55 18.15 -12.53 -16.08
C MET A 55 17.39 -13.83 -16.40
N LEU A 56 16.06 -13.85 -16.21
CA LEU A 56 15.25 -15.02 -16.54
C LEU A 56 15.13 -15.21 -18.05
N THR A 57 15.09 -14.12 -18.81
CA THR A 57 15.07 -14.16 -20.28
C THR A 57 16.38 -14.73 -20.83
N ASP A 58 17.52 -14.27 -20.33
CA ASP A 58 18.83 -14.83 -20.69
C ASP A 58 18.95 -16.31 -20.31
N LYS A 59 18.40 -16.68 -19.16
CA LYS A 59 18.37 -18.07 -18.71
C LYS A 59 17.53 -18.94 -19.65
N LEU A 60 16.40 -18.44 -20.13
CA LEU A 60 15.55 -19.16 -21.10
C LEU A 60 16.28 -19.37 -22.42
N ILE A 61 16.93 -18.33 -22.96
CA ILE A 61 17.72 -18.45 -24.20
C ILE A 61 18.77 -19.57 -24.07
N LYS A 62 19.54 -19.57 -22.96
CA LYS A 62 20.55 -20.61 -22.71
C LYS A 62 19.95 -22.02 -22.54
N LEU A 63 18.75 -22.13 -21.97
CA LEU A 63 18.08 -23.42 -21.82
C LEU A 63 17.51 -23.92 -23.15
N ASP A 64 16.97 -23.02 -23.98
CA ASP A 64 16.49 -23.34 -25.33
C ASP A 64 17.64 -23.77 -26.25
N GLU A 65 18.80 -23.10 -26.17
CA GLU A 65 20.04 -23.53 -26.85
C GLU A 65 20.49 -24.92 -26.40
N LYS A 66 20.47 -25.19 -25.09
CA LYS A 66 20.79 -26.52 -24.54
C LYS A 66 19.81 -27.58 -25.02
N LEU A 67 18.52 -27.26 -25.09
CA LEU A 67 17.51 -28.17 -25.61
C LEU A 67 17.74 -28.45 -27.10
N GLY A 68 18.06 -27.43 -27.90
CA GLY A 68 18.43 -27.58 -29.31
C GLY A 68 19.64 -28.50 -29.51
N ASN A 69 20.68 -28.31 -28.70
CA ASN A 69 21.88 -29.16 -28.73
C ASN A 69 21.56 -30.60 -28.27
N ALA A 70 20.73 -30.78 -27.25
CA ALA A 70 20.31 -32.11 -26.79
C ALA A 70 19.52 -32.86 -27.87
N LEU A 71 18.65 -32.16 -28.60
CA LEU A 71 17.92 -32.73 -29.73
C LEU A 71 18.84 -33.09 -30.90
N ALA A 72 19.81 -32.22 -31.23
CA ALA A 72 20.76 -32.46 -32.31
C ALA A 72 21.71 -33.64 -32.03
N ASN A 73 22.04 -33.88 -30.75
CA ASN A 73 22.91 -34.96 -30.31
C ASN A 73 22.15 -36.25 -29.93
N GLU A 74 20.87 -36.36 -30.29
CA GLU A 74 20.02 -37.52 -29.97
C GLU A 74 20.05 -37.92 -28.49
N ALA A 75 20.04 -36.93 -27.59
CA ALA A 75 20.01 -37.17 -26.15
C ALA A 75 18.79 -38.01 -25.72
N SER A 76 18.87 -38.61 -24.53
CA SER A 76 17.79 -39.48 -24.07
C SER A 76 16.46 -38.72 -23.94
N ALA A 77 15.35 -39.42 -24.19
CA ALA A 77 14.01 -38.85 -24.05
C ALA A 77 13.75 -38.29 -22.64
N ASN A 78 14.37 -38.90 -21.61
CA ASN A 78 14.28 -38.44 -20.23
C ASN A 78 15.00 -37.11 -20.04
N ASP A 79 16.22 -36.95 -20.56
CA ASP A 79 16.99 -35.71 -20.44
C ASP A 79 16.28 -34.55 -21.17
N ILE A 80 15.71 -34.83 -22.35
CA ILE A 80 14.90 -33.86 -23.11
C ILE A 80 13.64 -33.47 -22.32
N SER A 81 12.96 -34.44 -21.70
CA SER A 81 11.76 -34.18 -20.90
C SER A 81 12.09 -33.35 -19.65
N GLU A 82 13.19 -33.65 -18.97
CA GLU A 82 13.63 -32.91 -17.80
C GLU A 82 14.01 -31.46 -18.17
N LEU A 83 14.73 -31.26 -19.27
CA LEU A 83 15.06 -29.92 -19.78
C LEU A 83 13.80 -29.11 -20.12
N LYS A 84 12.81 -29.72 -20.77
CA LYS A 84 11.51 -29.06 -21.06
C LYS A 84 10.79 -28.65 -19.78
N TYR A 85 10.75 -29.52 -18.78
CA TYR A 85 10.16 -29.21 -17.48
C TYR A 85 10.85 -28.01 -16.81
N TYR A 86 12.18 -27.94 -16.83
CA TYR A 86 12.91 -26.80 -16.30
C TYR A 86 12.62 -25.50 -17.08
N ILE A 87 12.52 -25.57 -18.41
CA ILE A 87 12.14 -24.42 -19.24
C ILE A 87 10.77 -23.90 -18.83
N ASP A 88 9.78 -24.78 -18.68
CA ASP A 88 8.42 -24.42 -18.29
C ASP A 88 8.37 -23.82 -16.88
N ALA A 89 9.13 -24.36 -15.93
CA ALA A 89 9.26 -23.79 -14.59
C ALA A 89 9.83 -22.36 -14.61
N VAL A 90 10.82 -22.10 -15.47
CA VAL A 90 11.41 -20.76 -15.63
C VAL A 90 10.43 -19.81 -16.33
N LYS A 91 9.68 -20.27 -17.36
CA LYS A 91 8.62 -19.49 -18.02
C LYS A 91 7.52 -19.09 -17.03
N ASN A 92 7.04 -20.02 -16.21
CA ASN A 92 6.05 -19.75 -15.17
C ASN A 92 6.55 -18.70 -14.17
N LYS A 93 7.82 -18.81 -13.74
CA LYS A 93 8.41 -17.81 -12.85
C LYS A 93 8.49 -16.43 -13.49
N LYS A 94 8.84 -16.34 -14.78
CA LYS A 94 8.87 -15.09 -15.54
C LYS A 94 7.48 -14.45 -15.60
N LEU A 95 6.45 -15.25 -15.96
CA LEU A 95 5.06 -14.80 -16.04
C LEU A 95 4.57 -14.19 -14.71
N ILE A 96 4.85 -14.85 -13.57
CA ILE A 96 4.46 -14.34 -12.25
C ILE A 96 5.11 -12.98 -11.96
N LEU A 97 6.37 -12.77 -12.36
CA LEU A 97 7.06 -11.50 -12.16
C LEU A 97 6.55 -10.40 -13.09
N GLU A 98 6.15 -10.74 -14.33
CA GLU A 98 5.50 -9.81 -15.27
C GLU A 98 4.14 -9.35 -14.72
N GLN A 99 3.32 -10.28 -14.23
CA GLN A 99 2.05 -9.95 -13.56
C GLN A 99 2.27 -9.03 -12.36
N LYS A 100 3.30 -9.32 -11.54
CA LYS A 100 3.63 -8.47 -10.39
C LYS A 100 4.04 -7.06 -10.82
N LEU A 101 4.79 -6.93 -11.91
CA LEU A 101 5.19 -5.64 -12.47
C LEU A 101 3.96 -4.86 -12.97
N GLU A 102 3.03 -5.54 -13.65
CA GLU A 102 1.79 -4.95 -14.14
C GLU A 102 0.93 -4.40 -12.98
N LEU A 103 0.80 -5.14 -11.88
CA LEU A 103 0.10 -4.68 -10.67
C LEU A 103 0.73 -3.42 -10.06
N ILE A 104 2.06 -3.29 -10.13
CA ILE A 104 2.80 -2.10 -9.66
C ILE A 104 2.53 -0.92 -10.60
N LYS A 105 2.62 -1.14 -11.92
CA LYS A 105 2.36 -0.10 -12.94
C LYS A 105 0.92 0.42 -12.89
N ASN A 106 -0.04 -0.48 -12.69
CA ASN A 106 -1.46 -0.15 -12.57
C ASN A 106 -1.81 0.52 -11.24
N GLY A 107 -0.87 0.62 -10.29
CA GLY A 107 -1.11 1.23 -8.99
C GLY A 107 -2.14 0.47 -8.16
N GLU A 108 -2.38 -0.83 -8.43
CA GLU A 108 -3.36 -1.61 -7.66
C GLU A 108 -2.98 -1.72 -6.18
N PHE A 109 -1.67 -1.78 -5.91
CA PHE A 109 -1.13 -1.69 -4.55
C PHE A 109 -1.41 -0.33 -3.91
N ASP A 110 -1.40 0.76 -4.68
CA ASP A 110 -1.73 2.10 -4.20
C ASP A 110 -3.21 2.24 -3.89
N ILE A 111 -4.10 1.63 -4.67
CA ILE A 111 -5.55 1.65 -4.39
C ILE A 111 -5.84 0.94 -3.06
N ALA A 112 -5.29 -0.26 -2.88
CA ALA A 112 -5.47 -1.03 -1.65
C ALA A 112 -4.84 -0.33 -0.43
N ARG A 113 -3.66 0.29 -0.61
CA ARG A 113 -2.98 1.10 0.41
C ARG A 113 -3.81 2.34 0.77
N LYS A 114 -4.28 3.09 -0.23
CA LYS A 114 -5.08 4.31 -0.06
C LYS A 114 -6.40 4.03 0.63
N GLU A 115 -7.08 2.94 0.28
CA GLU A 115 -8.31 2.52 0.94
C GLU A 115 -8.07 2.14 2.41
N ARG A 116 -6.94 1.48 2.72
CA ARG A 116 -6.54 1.20 4.10
C ARG A 116 -6.29 2.49 4.89
N VAL A 117 -5.54 3.44 4.33
CA VAL A 117 -5.26 4.74 4.97
C VAL A 117 -6.56 5.51 5.19
N LYS A 118 -7.47 5.52 4.20
CA LYS A 118 -8.78 6.16 4.30
C LYS A 118 -9.60 5.63 5.47
N ARG A 119 -9.67 4.30 5.65
CA ARG A 119 -10.39 3.69 6.78
C ARG A 119 -9.79 4.10 8.12
N GLN A 120 -8.46 4.03 8.25
CA GLN A 120 -7.76 4.45 9.47
C GLN A 120 -8.00 5.93 9.80
N LEU A 121 -7.95 6.79 8.78
CA LEU A 121 -8.21 8.22 8.92
C LEU A 121 -9.66 8.46 9.37
N THR A 122 -10.63 7.78 8.75
CA THR A 122 -12.05 7.87 9.11
C THR A 122 -12.26 7.49 10.58
N ASP A 123 -11.68 6.38 11.04
CA ASP A 123 -11.83 5.93 12.42
C ASP A 123 -11.23 6.91 13.43
N LEU A 124 -10.05 7.47 13.13
CA LEU A 124 -9.39 8.42 14.01
C LEU A 124 -10.09 9.78 14.03
N GLU A 125 -10.58 10.26 12.89
CA GLU A 125 -11.40 11.48 12.82
C GLU A 125 -12.71 11.32 13.59
N LEU A 126 -13.37 10.16 13.49
CA LEU A 126 -14.55 9.86 14.30
C LEU A 126 -14.24 9.86 15.80
N LYS A 127 -13.11 9.27 16.22
CA LYS A 127 -12.65 9.33 17.62
C LYS A 127 -12.37 10.77 18.07
N ARG A 128 -11.73 11.58 17.23
CA ARG A 128 -11.47 13.01 17.47
C ARG A 128 -12.77 13.78 17.64
N CYS A 129 -13.71 13.63 16.71
CA CYS A 129 -15.03 14.27 16.76
C CYS A 129 -15.81 13.89 18.01
N LYS A 130 -15.85 12.60 18.38
CA LYS A 130 -16.49 12.14 19.63
C LYS A 130 -15.84 12.77 20.87
N ALA A 131 -14.51 12.84 20.92
CA ALA A 131 -13.78 13.45 22.02
C ALA A 131 -13.98 14.96 22.12
N LEU A 132 -14.18 15.66 21.00
CA LEU A 132 -14.54 17.08 20.97
C LEU A 132 -15.98 17.31 21.42
N LEU A 133 -16.93 16.49 20.94
CA LEU A 133 -18.34 16.58 21.33
C LEU A 133 -18.56 16.26 22.80
N GLY A 134 -17.88 15.25 23.36
CA GLY A 134 -17.95 14.91 24.78
C GLY A 134 -17.40 16.00 25.72
N LYS A 135 -16.71 17.01 25.17
CA LYS A 135 -16.20 18.18 25.90
C LYS A 135 -16.94 19.47 25.57
N LYS A 136 -17.94 19.43 24.68
CA LYS A 136 -18.75 20.61 24.43
C LYS A 136 -19.49 20.97 25.71
N ASP A 137 -19.33 22.22 26.12
CA ASP A 137 -20.02 22.74 27.28
C ASP A 137 -21.53 22.84 27.01
N CYS A 138 -22.31 21.97 27.67
CA CYS A 138 -23.76 21.99 27.62
C CYS A 138 -24.38 22.88 28.71
N SER A 139 -23.59 23.62 29.48
CA SER A 139 -24.04 24.50 30.57
C SER A 139 -25.21 25.41 30.15
N LYS A 140 -25.06 26.14 29.04
CA LYS A 140 -26.10 27.06 28.52
C LYS A 140 -27.39 26.33 28.11
N ILE A 141 -27.28 25.09 27.64
CA ILE A 141 -28.45 24.27 27.29
C ILE A 141 -29.14 23.80 28.58
N ASN A 142 -28.37 23.33 29.56
CA ASN A 142 -28.86 22.91 30.87
C ASN A 142 -29.53 24.07 31.63
N GLU A 143 -28.95 25.26 31.56
CA GLU A 143 -29.47 26.48 32.16
C GLU A 143 -30.82 26.88 31.53
N LYS A 144 -30.94 26.83 30.19
CA LYS A 144 -32.23 27.03 29.50
C LYS A 144 -33.27 25.97 29.86
N ILE A 145 -32.87 24.70 29.97
CA ILE A 145 -33.76 23.61 30.41
C ILE A 145 -34.24 23.87 31.85
N ALA A 146 -33.35 24.26 32.75
CA ALA A 146 -33.69 24.56 34.14
C ALA A 146 -34.64 25.75 34.26
N LEU A 147 -34.41 26.83 33.49
CA LEU A 147 -35.31 27.98 33.43
C LEU A 147 -36.70 27.59 32.92
N LYS A 148 -36.79 26.78 31.86
CA LYS A 148 -38.08 26.28 31.35
C LYS A 148 -38.80 25.36 32.34
N LYS A 149 -38.09 24.46 33.02
CA LYS A 149 -38.67 23.62 34.09
C LYS A 149 -39.22 24.46 35.25
N LYS A 150 -38.49 25.49 35.67
CA LYS A 150 -38.96 26.44 36.70
C LYS A 150 -40.20 27.21 36.25
N ALA A 151 -40.26 27.66 34.99
CA ALA A 151 -41.43 28.33 34.45
C ALA A 151 -42.66 27.42 34.42
N ILE A 152 -42.51 26.15 34.02
CA ILE A 152 -43.60 25.16 34.01
C ILE A 152 -44.10 24.86 35.43
N ASN A 153 -43.20 24.71 36.41
CA ASN A 153 -43.59 24.46 37.80
C ASN A 153 -44.29 25.65 38.47
N ARG A 154 -44.16 26.88 37.92
CA ARG A 154 -44.89 28.07 38.38
C ARG A 154 -46.28 28.21 37.74
N LEU A 155 -46.54 27.44 36.68
CA LEU A 155 -47.83 27.40 35.98
C LEU A 155 -48.71 26.22 36.45
N LYS A 156 -48.18 25.37 37.34
CA LYS A 156 -48.95 24.38 38.11
C LYS A 156 -49.24 24.96 39.49
#